data_AF-A0A0B6Z801-F1
#
_entry.id   AF-A0A0B6Z801-F1
#
_cell.length_a   1.000
_cell.length_b   1.000
_cell.length_c   1.000
_cell.angle_alpha   90.00
_cell.angle_beta   90.00
_cell.angle_gamma   90.00
#
_symmetry.space_group_name_H-M   'P 1'
#
loop_
_entity.id
_entity.type
_entity.pdbx_description
1 polymer ?
#
loop_
_entity_poly.entity_id
_entity_poly.type
_entity_poly.pdbx_seq_one_letter_code
_entity_poly.pdbx_strand_id
1 'polypeptide(L)'
;SGSEEEIIDENGQRRIVKKKKAKRHIWKEKMAEIQAKIEEDRRLLESKKDMAEEERNKVKFDLEKKEAELKKYQDEQEQLKQKLSVIEKKIIVGGENLLEKAEEQERLLEESARELEARKEKEEELKKAIEEKEQERLDIEEKYSSLQEEVMGKTKKLKRVWTMLMQAKSEIADIQQEHQREIEGLLENIRQLSRDLKLQMMVIDSYIPTMYQDMIENHVHWNEDIGEWQLRCVAYTGNNMRKQTPQPGK
;
A
#
# COMPACT_ATOMS: atom_id res chain seq x y z
N SER A 1 30.05 -67.12 14.87
CA SER A 1 29.56 -65.79 15.21
C SER A 1 29.36 -65.03 13.90
N GLY A 2 28.11 -64.84 13.46
CA GLY A 2 27.80 -64.10 12.24
C GLY A 2 27.32 -62.71 12.64
N SER A 3 28.05 -61.67 12.27
CA SER A 3 27.63 -60.29 12.41
C SER A 3 26.46 -60.01 11.45
N GLU A 4 25.31 -59.67 12.03
CA GLU A 4 24.11 -59.19 11.35
C GLU A 4 24.20 -57.66 11.29
N GLU A 5 24.24 -57.08 10.09
CA GLU A 5 24.04 -55.64 9.91
C GLU A 5 22.64 -55.41 9.34
N GLU A 6 21.89 -54.55 10.02
CA GLU A 6 20.56 -54.11 9.61
C GLU A 6 20.70 -52.86 8.74
N ILE A 7 20.08 -52.86 7.57
CA ILE A 7 19.97 -51.67 6.71
C ILE A 7 18.49 -51.47 6.38
N ILE A 8 18.03 -50.22 6.52
CA ILE A 8 16.65 -49.76 6.30
C ILE A 8 16.59 -49.11 4.91
N ASP A 9 15.54 -49.38 4.13
CA ASP A 9 15.31 -48.75 2.82
C ASP A 9 14.55 -47.42 2.94
N GLU A 10 14.56 -46.61 1.88
CA GLU A 10 13.97 -45.26 1.83
C GLU A 10 12.44 -45.20 2.06
N ASN A 11 11.75 -46.35 2.16
CA ASN A 11 10.34 -46.44 2.52
C ASN A 11 10.10 -47.08 3.91
N GLY A 12 11.13 -47.19 4.75
CA GLY A 12 11.02 -47.59 6.15
C GLY A 12 10.66 -49.07 6.38
N GLN A 13 10.82 -49.94 5.38
CA GLN A 13 10.54 -51.37 5.52
C GLN A 13 11.80 -52.16 5.90
N ARG A 14 11.76 -52.84 7.05
CA ARG A 14 12.84 -53.70 7.54
C ARG A 14 12.97 -54.93 6.64
N ARG A 15 14.06 -55.02 5.88
CA ARG A 15 14.38 -56.20 5.06
C ARG A 15 15.52 -57.00 5.68
N ILE A 16 15.20 -58.20 6.15
CA ILE A 16 16.17 -59.16 6.66
C ILE A 16 16.84 -59.87 5.47
N VAL A 17 18.08 -59.50 5.13
CA VAL A 17 18.85 -60.18 4.08
C VAL A 17 19.63 -61.36 4.68
N LYS A 18 18.95 -62.50 4.88
CA LYS A 18 19.62 -63.74 5.28
C LYS A 18 20.17 -64.50 4.06
N LYS A 19 21.45 -64.90 4.18
CA LYS A 19 22.17 -65.94 3.39
C LYS A 19 22.56 -65.61 1.93
N LYS A 20 23.47 -64.64 1.72
CA LYS A 20 24.34 -64.65 0.51
C LYS A 20 25.61 -65.50 0.68
N LYS A 21 26.18 -65.57 1.89
CA LYS A 21 27.38 -66.39 2.17
C LYS A 21 27.12 -67.90 2.04
N ALA A 22 25.97 -68.39 2.51
CA ALA A 22 25.60 -69.81 2.38
C ALA A 22 25.38 -70.21 0.90
N LYS A 23 24.73 -69.36 0.09
CA LYS A 23 24.52 -69.60 -1.35
C LYS A 23 25.84 -69.66 -2.15
N ARG A 24 26.83 -68.82 -1.80
CA ARG A 24 28.18 -68.86 -2.40
C ARG A 24 28.93 -70.16 -2.10
N HIS A 25 28.81 -70.69 -0.90
CA HIS A 25 29.45 -71.96 -0.51
C HIS A 25 28.79 -73.16 -1.22
N ILE A 26 27.46 -73.20 -1.24
CA ILE A 26 26.66 -74.28 -1.88
C ILE A 26 26.94 -74.35 -3.39
N TRP A 27 27.12 -73.22 -4.06
CA TRP A 27 27.40 -73.19 -5.50
C TRP A 27 28.84 -73.64 -5.83
N LYS A 28 29.82 -73.32 -4.97
CA LYS A 28 31.21 -73.79 -5.13
C LYS A 28 31.34 -75.30 -4.96
N GLU A 29 30.58 -75.87 -4.04
CA GLU A 29 30.52 -77.30 -3.75
C GLU A 29 29.84 -78.08 -4.89
N LYS A 30 28.72 -77.58 -5.41
CA LYS A 30 28.05 -78.15 -6.60
C LYS A 30 28.91 -78.13 -7.86
N MET A 31 29.70 -77.08 -8.08
CA MET A 31 30.58 -77.00 -9.27
C MET A 31 31.72 -78.01 -9.20
N ALA A 32 32.27 -78.27 -8.02
CA ALA A 32 33.29 -79.32 -7.82
C ALA A 32 32.72 -80.73 -8.01
N GLU A 33 31.47 -80.95 -7.60
CA GLU A 33 30.77 -82.23 -7.79
C GLU A 33 30.48 -82.53 -9.28
N ILE A 34 30.10 -81.51 -10.06
CA ILE A 34 29.89 -81.63 -11.51
C ILE A 34 31.23 -81.90 -12.24
N GLN A 35 32.33 -81.25 -11.82
CA GLN A 35 33.67 -81.51 -12.38
C GLN A 35 34.12 -82.95 -12.10
N ALA A 36 33.92 -83.45 -10.88
CA ALA A 36 34.25 -84.83 -10.52
C ALA A 36 33.43 -85.86 -11.32
N LYS A 37 32.15 -85.56 -11.61
CA LYS A 37 31.27 -86.40 -12.43
C LYS A 37 31.76 -86.56 -13.87
N ILE A 38 32.27 -85.47 -14.46
CA ILE A 38 32.78 -85.48 -15.85
C ILE A 38 34.11 -86.22 -15.94
N GLU A 39 34.98 -86.10 -14.94
CA GLU A 39 36.23 -86.87 -14.87
C GLU A 39 35.96 -88.37 -14.71
N GLU A 40 34.92 -88.73 -13.94
CA GLU A 40 34.47 -90.12 -13.76
C GLU A 40 33.89 -90.69 -15.07
N ASP A 41 33.05 -89.92 -15.78
CA ASP A 41 32.49 -90.28 -17.09
C ASP A 41 33.61 -90.43 -18.16
N ARG A 42 34.64 -89.57 -18.11
CA ARG A 42 35.84 -89.65 -18.96
C ARG A 42 36.63 -90.94 -18.70
N ARG A 43 36.82 -91.31 -17.44
CA ARG A 43 37.50 -92.56 -17.04
C ARG A 43 36.70 -93.80 -17.43
N LEU A 44 35.37 -93.73 -17.35
CA LEU A 44 34.48 -94.82 -17.77
C LEU A 44 34.53 -95.06 -19.29
N LEU A 45 34.68 -93.98 -20.07
CA LEU A 45 34.81 -94.04 -21.51
C LEU A 45 36.13 -94.65 -21.99
N GLU A 46 37.19 -94.46 -21.22
CA GLU A 46 38.53 -94.96 -21.54
C GLU A 46 38.69 -96.46 -21.21
N SER A 47 37.89 -96.99 -20.28
CA SER A 47 37.90 -98.39 -19.85
C SER A 47 37.03 -99.33 -20.71
N LYS A 48 36.04 -98.82 -21.47
CA LYS A 48 35.19 -99.65 -22.35
C LYS A 48 35.72 -99.66 -23.79
N LYS A 49 36.52 -100.66 -24.16
CA LYS A 49 37.12 -100.80 -25.51
C LYS A 49 36.32 -101.62 -26.53
N ASP A 50 35.20 -102.23 -26.13
CA ASP A 50 34.34 -103.05 -27.01
C ASP A 50 32.93 -102.43 -27.17
N MET A 51 32.83 -101.21 -27.72
CA MET A 51 31.56 -100.63 -28.14
C MET A 51 31.64 -100.17 -29.59
N ALA A 52 30.53 -100.29 -30.33
CA ALA A 52 30.40 -99.82 -31.69
C ALA A 52 30.84 -98.34 -31.80
N GLU A 53 31.64 -98.05 -32.83
CA GLU A 53 32.40 -96.80 -33.00
C GLU A 53 31.51 -95.53 -32.97
N GLU A 54 30.24 -95.67 -33.35
CA GLU A 54 29.24 -94.59 -33.36
C GLU A 54 28.77 -94.16 -31.96
N GLU A 55 28.58 -95.09 -31.03
CA GLU A 55 28.12 -94.76 -29.66
C GLU A 55 29.27 -94.19 -28.82
N ARG A 56 30.52 -94.60 -29.08
CA ARG A 56 31.71 -93.98 -28.47
C ARG A 56 31.89 -92.53 -28.92
N ASN A 57 31.63 -92.22 -30.19
CA ASN A 57 31.76 -90.87 -30.71
C ASN A 57 30.64 -89.93 -30.18
N LYS A 58 29.40 -90.41 -30.03
CA LYS A 58 28.34 -89.60 -29.39
C LYS A 58 28.66 -89.24 -27.95
N VAL A 59 29.08 -90.21 -27.14
CA VAL A 59 29.36 -89.94 -25.72
C VAL A 59 30.62 -89.08 -25.56
N LYS A 60 31.63 -89.23 -26.43
CA LYS A 60 32.75 -88.28 -26.49
C LYS A 60 32.30 -86.86 -26.82
N PHE A 61 31.42 -86.71 -27.82
CA PHE A 61 30.89 -85.43 -28.23
C PHE A 61 30.05 -84.76 -27.13
N ASP A 62 29.23 -85.52 -26.42
CA ASP A 62 28.44 -85.01 -25.30
C ASP A 62 29.31 -84.63 -24.09
N LEU A 63 30.40 -85.38 -23.85
CA LEU A 63 31.38 -85.08 -22.81
C LEU A 63 32.17 -83.80 -23.15
N GLU A 64 32.63 -83.68 -24.40
CA GLU A 64 33.31 -82.49 -24.91
C GLU A 64 32.40 -81.24 -24.88
N LYS A 65 31.11 -81.41 -25.19
CA LYS A 65 30.12 -80.33 -25.08
C LYS A 65 29.90 -79.88 -23.63
N LYS A 66 29.80 -80.82 -22.68
CA LYS A 66 29.67 -80.49 -21.25
C LYS A 66 30.93 -79.84 -20.68
N GLU A 67 32.12 -80.28 -21.10
CA GLU A 67 33.39 -79.64 -20.76
C GLU A 67 33.48 -78.22 -21.33
N ALA A 68 33.06 -78.02 -22.59
CA ALA A 68 33.03 -76.71 -23.22
C ALA A 68 32.04 -75.74 -22.54
N GLU A 69 30.86 -76.22 -22.13
CA GLU A 69 29.88 -75.43 -21.38
C GLU A 69 30.41 -75.05 -19.99
N LEU A 70 31.02 -75.99 -19.26
CA LEU A 70 31.65 -75.69 -17.97
C LEU A 70 32.79 -74.69 -18.10
N LYS A 71 33.60 -74.79 -19.14
CA LYS A 71 34.69 -73.85 -19.40
C LYS A 71 34.15 -72.44 -19.68
N LYS A 72 33.11 -72.32 -20.50
CA LYS A 72 32.41 -71.04 -20.71
C LYS A 72 31.86 -70.45 -19.40
N TYR A 73 31.23 -71.26 -18.55
CA TYR A 73 30.75 -70.79 -17.24
C TYR A 73 31.88 -70.38 -16.30
N GLN A 74 33.02 -71.08 -16.31
CA GLN A 74 34.19 -70.70 -15.53
C GLN A 74 34.78 -69.38 -16.04
N ASP A 75 34.90 -69.23 -17.35
CA ASP A 75 35.38 -68.00 -18.00
C ASP A 75 34.45 -66.82 -17.68
N GLU A 76 33.14 -66.98 -17.73
CA GLU A 76 32.16 -65.95 -17.35
C GLU A 76 32.25 -65.56 -15.87
N GLN A 77 32.45 -66.55 -14.99
CA GLN A 77 32.62 -66.33 -13.55
C GLN A 77 33.94 -65.64 -13.22
N GLU A 78 35.01 -66.00 -13.93
CA GLU A 78 36.30 -65.34 -13.83
C GLU A 78 36.23 -63.90 -14.35
N GLN A 79 35.55 -63.66 -15.48
CA GLN A 79 35.26 -62.32 -15.97
C GLN A 79 34.43 -61.48 -14.98
N LEU A 80 33.41 -62.06 -14.35
CA LEU A 80 32.62 -61.39 -13.32
C LEU A 80 33.45 -61.05 -12.08
N LYS A 81 34.32 -61.96 -11.63
CA LYS A 81 35.26 -61.71 -10.53
C LYS A 81 36.29 -60.66 -10.89
N GLN A 82 36.80 -60.65 -12.12
CA GLN A 82 37.71 -59.62 -12.59
C GLN A 82 37.01 -58.26 -12.63
N LYS A 83 35.78 -58.17 -13.13
CA LYS A 83 34.97 -56.93 -13.09
C LYS A 83 34.72 -56.45 -11.66
N LEU A 84 34.38 -57.36 -10.73
CA LEU A 84 34.20 -57.04 -9.31
C LEU A 84 35.51 -56.55 -8.69
N SER A 85 36.62 -57.24 -8.96
CA SER A 85 37.95 -56.86 -8.48
C SER A 85 38.41 -55.50 -9.03
N VAL A 86 38.08 -55.19 -10.29
CA VAL A 86 38.34 -53.88 -10.89
C VAL A 86 37.51 -52.79 -10.23
N ILE A 87 36.25 -53.06 -9.90
CA ILE A 87 35.38 -52.11 -9.18
C ILE A 87 35.87 -51.92 -7.74
N GLU A 88 36.16 -53.00 -7.01
CA GLU A 88 36.71 -52.96 -5.65
C GLU A 88 38.06 -52.24 -5.61
N LYS A 89 38.97 -52.52 -6.55
CA LYS A 89 40.24 -51.79 -6.67
C LYS A 89 40.05 -50.34 -7.07
N LYS A 90 39.05 -49.99 -7.89
CA LYS A 90 38.73 -48.59 -8.21
C LYS A 90 38.15 -47.85 -6.99
N ILE A 91 37.41 -48.54 -6.14
CA ILE A 91 36.82 -47.98 -4.91
C ILE A 91 37.86 -47.88 -3.78
N ILE A 92 38.83 -48.81 -3.70
CA ILE A 92 39.75 -48.96 -2.56
C ILE A 92 41.20 -48.51 -2.87
N VAL A 93 41.67 -48.68 -4.11
CA VAL A 93 43.10 -48.48 -4.50
C VAL A 93 43.25 -47.33 -5.51
N GLY A 94 42.15 -46.79 -6.03
CA GLY A 94 42.12 -45.61 -6.88
C GLY A 94 42.20 -44.30 -6.10
N GLY A 95 43.17 -44.13 -5.21
CA GLY A 95 43.65 -42.83 -4.70
C GLY A 95 42.70 -41.95 -3.88
N GLU A 96 41.38 -42.12 -3.94
CA GLU A 96 40.39 -41.30 -3.25
C GLU A 96 39.17 -42.14 -2.88
N ASN A 97 38.83 -42.18 -1.58
CA ASN A 97 37.62 -42.84 -1.09
C ASN A 97 36.38 -42.18 -1.71
N LEU A 98 35.85 -42.76 -2.80
CA LEU A 98 34.64 -42.27 -3.47
C LEU A 98 33.43 -42.13 -2.53
N LEU A 99 33.38 -42.96 -1.50
CA LEU A 99 32.34 -42.89 -0.47
C LEU A 99 32.52 -41.68 0.45
N GLU A 100 33.75 -41.44 0.92
CA GLU A 100 34.11 -40.31 1.77
C GLU A 100 33.96 -38.98 1.03
N LYS A 101 34.31 -38.93 -0.27
CA LYS A 101 34.04 -37.77 -1.13
C LYS A 101 32.56 -37.51 -1.38
N ALA A 102 31.74 -38.55 -1.49
CA ALA A 102 30.30 -38.39 -1.63
C ALA A 102 29.69 -37.83 -0.34
N GLU A 103 30.14 -38.31 0.82
CA GLU A 103 29.75 -37.81 2.13
C GLU A 103 30.22 -36.35 2.36
N GLU A 104 31.45 -36.01 1.96
CA GLU A 104 31.94 -34.62 1.98
C GLU A 104 31.14 -33.70 1.03
N GLN A 105 30.78 -34.17 -0.17
CA GLN A 105 29.95 -33.42 -1.10
C GLN A 105 28.52 -33.22 -0.58
N GLU A 106 27.94 -34.23 0.04
CA GLU A 106 26.63 -34.14 0.70
C GLU A 106 26.67 -33.12 1.84
N ARG A 107 27.71 -33.16 2.68
CA ARG A 107 27.89 -32.19 3.77
C ARG A 107 28.05 -30.76 3.25
N LEU A 108 28.81 -30.55 2.18
CA LEU A 108 28.96 -29.24 1.54
C LEU A 108 27.67 -28.73 0.92
N LEU A 109 26.87 -29.62 0.31
CA LEU A 109 25.54 -29.28 -0.22
C LEU A 109 24.57 -28.90 0.90
N GLU A 110 24.61 -29.61 2.03
CA GLU A 110 23.78 -29.30 3.19
C GLU A 110 24.18 -27.96 3.84
N GLU A 111 25.48 -27.70 4.02
CA GLU A 111 25.99 -26.41 4.50
C GLU A 111 25.58 -25.26 3.57
N SER A 112 25.70 -25.45 2.25
CA SER A 112 25.28 -24.47 1.24
C SER A 112 23.76 -24.24 1.23
N ALA A 113 22.97 -25.31 1.34
CA ALA A 113 21.51 -25.21 1.43
C ALA A 113 21.07 -24.43 2.67
N ARG A 114 21.72 -24.69 3.81
CA ARG A 114 21.48 -23.97 5.06
C ARG A 114 21.86 -22.49 4.98
N GLU A 115 22.97 -22.17 4.30
CA GLU A 115 23.37 -20.77 4.06
C GLU A 115 22.37 -20.06 3.13
N LEU A 116 21.90 -20.75 2.07
CA LEU A 116 20.91 -20.21 1.15
C LEU A 116 19.58 -19.92 1.86
N GLU A 117 19.14 -20.81 2.75
CA GLU A 117 17.92 -20.65 3.53
C GLU A 117 18.03 -19.48 4.52
N ALA A 118 19.15 -19.39 5.26
CA ALA A 118 19.43 -18.25 6.14
C ALA A 118 19.50 -16.93 5.37
N ARG A 119 19.99 -16.94 4.12
CA ARG A 119 20.02 -15.75 3.26
C ARG A 119 18.62 -15.36 2.79
N LYS A 120 17.78 -16.34 2.43
CA LYS A 120 16.37 -16.10 2.08
C LYS A 120 15.57 -15.54 3.25
N GLU A 121 15.76 -16.07 4.45
CA GLU A 121 15.07 -15.58 5.65
C GLU A 121 15.43 -14.12 5.94
N LYS A 122 16.71 -13.75 5.85
CA LYS A 122 17.17 -12.35 5.97
C LYS A 122 16.63 -11.46 4.86
N GLU A 123 16.56 -11.95 3.63
CA GLU A 123 15.97 -11.21 2.50
C GLU A 123 14.48 -10.95 2.73
N GLU A 124 13.73 -11.94 3.20
CA GLU A 124 12.32 -11.78 3.56
C GLU A 124 12.12 -10.81 4.74
N GLU A 125 12.96 -10.88 5.76
CA GLU A 125 12.92 -9.96 6.90
C GLU A 125 13.19 -8.51 6.46
N LEU A 126 14.23 -8.30 5.64
CA LEU A 126 14.53 -6.99 5.05
C LEU A 126 13.38 -6.49 4.18
N LYS A 127 12.77 -7.36 3.37
CA LYS A 127 11.64 -7.01 2.52
C LYS A 127 10.43 -6.59 3.35
N LYS A 128 10.11 -7.32 4.42
CA LYS A 128 9.05 -6.95 5.36
C LYS A 128 9.33 -5.60 6.03
N ALA A 129 10.57 -5.37 6.47
CA ALA A 129 10.97 -4.10 7.08
C ALA A 129 10.87 -2.91 6.10
N ILE A 130 11.22 -3.12 4.82
CA ILE A 130 11.06 -2.11 3.77
C ILE A 130 9.57 -1.79 3.57
N GLU A 131 8.72 -2.82 3.48
CA GLU A 131 7.28 -2.64 3.25
C GLU A 131 6.59 -1.93 4.43
N GLU A 132 6.98 -2.23 5.67
CA GLU A 132 6.50 -1.52 6.86
C GLU A 132 6.93 -0.04 6.83
N LYS A 133 8.18 0.25 6.46
CA LYS A 133 8.67 1.64 6.32
C LYS A 133 7.98 2.40 5.19
N GLU A 134 7.68 1.73 4.08
CA GLU A 134 6.91 2.31 2.99
C GLU A 134 5.47 2.63 3.41
N GLN A 135 4.83 1.74 4.17
CA GLN A 135 3.50 1.97 4.74
C GLN A 135 3.50 3.15 5.73
N GLU A 136 4.45 3.20 6.66
CA GLU A 136 4.61 4.34 7.58
C GLU A 136 4.78 5.67 6.81
N ARG A 137 5.58 5.65 5.73
CA ARG A 137 5.79 6.83 4.89
C ARG A 137 4.49 7.27 4.21
N LEU A 138 3.71 6.34 3.67
CA LEU A 138 2.42 6.63 3.03
C LEU A 138 1.42 7.20 4.04
N ASP A 139 1.33 6.63 5.24
CA ASP A 139 0.47 7.12 6.32
C ASP A 139 0.83 8.56 6.72
N ILE A 140 2.12 8.87 6.79
CA ILE A 140 2.61 10.21 7.07
C ILE A 140 2.23 11.16 5.94
N GLU A 141 2.46 10.76 4.68
CA GLU A 141 2.13 11.57 3.50
C GLU A 141 0.63 11.89 3.42
N GLU A 142 -0.24 10.92 3.70
CA GLU A 142 -1.69 11.13 3.76
C GLU A 142 -2.08 12.11 4.89
N LYS A 143 -1.52 11.95 6.10
CA LYS A 143 -1.75 12.87 7.22
C LYS A 143 -1.30 14.29 6.90
N TYR A 144 -0.13 14.45 6.27
CA TYR A 144 0.37 15.76 5.86
C TYR A 144 -0.52 16.40 4.78
N SER A 145 -0.97 15.62 3.80
CA SER A 145 -1.91 16.09 2.77
C SER A 145 -3.22 16.57 3.39
N SER A 146 -3.82 15.79 4.28
CA SER A 146 -5.04 16.17 5.01
C SER A 146 -4.86 17.46 5.82
N LEU A 147 -3.73 17.59 6.54
CA LEU A 147 -3.43 18.80 7.30
C LEU A 147 -3.24 20.03 6.40
N GLN A 148 -2.62 19.85 5.23
CA GLN A 148 -2.44 20.92 4.25
C GLN A 148 -3.79 21.39 3.68
N GLU A 149 -4.69 20.47 3.35
CA GLU A 149 -6.04 20.79 2.90
C GLU A 149 -6.83 21.57 3.97
N GLU A 150 -6.70 21.17 5.24
CA GLU A 150 -7.30 21.91 6.36
C GLU A 150 -6.77 23.34 6.47
N VAL A 151 -5.44 23.52 6.39
CA VAL A 151 -4.80 24.84 6.44
C VAL A 151 -5.28 25.71 5.28
N MET A 152 -5.36 25.15 4.07
CA MET A 152 -5.89 25.85 2.90
C MET A 152 -7.36 26.24 3.10
N GLY A 153 -8.18 25.32 3.61
CA GLY A 153 -9.59 25.55 3.92
C GLY A 153 -9.80 26.65 4.95
N LYS A 154 -9.06 26.59 6.07
CA LYS A 154 -9.09 27.61 7.14
C LYS A 154 -8.60 28.97 6.63
N THR A 155 -7.54 29.00 5.83
CA THR A 155 -7.01 30.23 5.22
C THR A 155 -8.02 30.88 4.27
N LYS A 156 -8.73 30.09 3.46
CA LYS A 156 -9.78 30.60 2.56
C LYS A 156 -10.96 31.18 3.34
N LYS A 157 -11.39 30.50 4.41
CA LYS A 157 -12.45 31.01 5.31
C LYS A 157 -12.01 32.32 5.98
N LEU A 158 -10.78 32.38 6.49
CA LEU A 158 -10.22 33.58 7.11
C LEU A 158 -10.20 34.76 6.14
N LYS A 159 -9.71 34.57 4.91
CA LYS A 159 -9.72 35.60 3.87
C LYS A 159 -11.12 36.13 3.60
N ARG A 160 -12.12 35.24 3.49
CA ARG A 160 -13.51 35.63 3.26
C ARG A 160 -14.05 36.49 4.42
N VAL A 161 -13.88 36.04 5.65
CA VAL A 161 -14.33 36.78 6.84
C VAL A 161 -13.61 38.11 6.97
N TRP A 162 -12.31 38.15 6.66
CA TRP A 162 -11.54 39.39 6.65
C TRP A 162 -12.07 40.39 5.60
N THR A 163 -12.40 39.94 4.40
CA THR A 163 -13.02 40.79 3.38
C THR A 163 -14.37 41.32 3.84
N MET A 164 -15.23 40.48 4.43
CA MET A 164 -16.52 40.91 4.99
C MET A 164 -16.33 41.94 6.11
N LEU A 165 -15.33 41.75 6.98
CA LEU A 165 -15.00 42.68 8.04
C LEU A 165 -14.53 44.03 7.48
N MET A 166 -13.68 44.03 6.45
CA MET A 166 -13.21 45.27 5.84
C MET A 166 -14.34 46.01 5.13
N GLN A 167 -15.25 45.29 4.47
CA GLN A 167 -16.44 45.87 3.86
C GLN A 167 -17.36 46.49 4.92
N ALA A 168 -17.66 45.79 6.02
CA ALA A 168 -18.47 46.34 7.10
C ALA A 168 -17.81 47.58 7.73
N LYS A 169 -16.48 47.60 7.85
CA LYS A 169 -15.76 48.79 8.31
C LYS A 169 -15.87 49.97 7.36
N SER A 170 -15.79 49.76 6.04
CA SER A 170 -15.99 50.84 5.07
C SER A 170 -17.42 51.35 5.11
N GLU A 171 -18.41 50.45 5.19
CA GLU A 171 -19.83 50.84 5.30
C GLU A 171 -20.09 51.71 6.54
N ILE A 172 -19.50 51.37 7.69
CA ILE A 172 -19.59 52.20 8.90
C ILE A 172 -18.98 53.59 8.67
N ALA A 173 -17.82 53.67 8.02
CA ALA A 173 -17.17 54.95 7.75
C ALA A 173 -18.00 55.82 6.80
N ASP A 174 -18.59 55.21 5.77
CA ASP A 174 -19.46 55.90 4.80
C ASP A 174 -20.71 56.46 5.49
N ILE A 175 -21.39 55.65 6.33
CA ILE A 175 -22.56 56.07 7.12
C ILE A 175 -22.20 57.22 8.08
N GLN A 176 -21.06 57.12 8.77
CA GLN A 176 -20.61 58.20 9.66
C GLN A 176 -20.37 59.51 8.90
N GLN A 177 -19.78 59.44 7.70
CA GLN A 177 -19.54 60.62 6.88
C GLN A 177 -20.84 61.22 6.33
N GLU A 178 -21.80 60.39 5.92
CA GLU A 178 -23.14 60.84 5.52
C GLU A 178 -23.86 61.53 6.69
N HIS A 179 -23.89 60.89 7.86
CA HIS A 179 -24.52 61.45 9.05
C HIS A 179 -23.90 62.79 9.47
N GLN A 180 -22.57 62.90 9.39
CA GLN A 180 -21.88 64.17 9.68
C GLN A 180 -22.30 65.28 8.71
N ARG A 181 -22.40 64.96 7.40
CA ARG A 181 -22.88 65.91 6.38
C ARG A 181 -24.33 66.33 6.61
N GLU A 182 -25.20 65.40 6.99
CA GLU A 182 -26.59 65.69 7.35
C GLU A 182 -26.67 66.61 8.56
N ILE A 183 -25.91 66.33 9.63
CA ILE A 183 -25.85 67.18 10.82
C ILE A 183 -25.37 68.59 10.44
N GLU A 184 -24.31 68.70 9.65
CA GLU A 184 -23.80 69.99 9.20
C GLU A 184 -24.85 70.77 8.39
N GLY A 185 -25.58 70.09 7.50
CA GLY A 185 -26.68 70.67 6.74
C GLY A 185 -27.84 71.15 7.64
N LEU A 186 -28.25 70.35 8.62
CA LEU A 186 -29.29 70.73 9.59
C LEU A 186 -28.85 71.92 10.45
N LEU A 187 -27.60 71.93 10.92
CA LEU A 187 -27.05 73.03 11.70
C LEU A 187 -26.98 74.32 10.87
N GLU A 188 -26.62 74.26 9.60
CA GLU A 188 -26.64 75.45 8.74
C GLU A 188 -28.06 75.95 8.48
N ASN A 189 -29.03 75.05 8.28
CA ASN A 189 -30.43 75.42 8.18
C ASN A 189 -30.93 76.11 9.46
N ILE A 190 -30.58 75.59 10.65
CA ILE A 190 -30.92 76.22 11.93
C ILE A 190 -30.31 77.62 12.03
N ARG A 191 -29.05 77.79 11.63
CA ARG A 191 -28.39 79.11 11.62
C ARG A 191 -29.09 80.08 10.67
N GLN A 192 -29.45 79.62 9.47
CA GLN A 192 -30.15 80.42 8.48
C GLN A 192 -31.53 80.86 9.00
N LEU A 193 -32.35 79.93 9.48
CA LEU A 193 -33.66 80.23 10.06
C LEU A 193 -33.56 81.17 11.26
N SER A 194 -32.52 81.00 12.09
CA SER A 194 -32.26 81.91 13.22
C SER A 194 -31.91 83.33 12.77
N ARG A 195 -31.17 83.48 11.66
CA ARG A 195 -30.88 84.80 11.07
C ARG A 195 -32.15 85.43 10.50
N ASP A 196 -32.93 84.66 9.76
CA ASP A 196 -34.16 85.12 9.12
C ASP A 196 -35.21 85.54 10.17
N LEU A 197 -35.38 84.75 11.23
CA LEU A 197 -36.26 85.09 12.34
C LEU A 197 -35.83 86.39 13.03
N LYS A 198 -34.52 86.55 13.34
CA LYS A 198 -34.01 87.78 13.95
C LYS A 198 -34.23 89.00 13.05
N LEU A 199 -34.05 88.84 11.74
CA LEU A 199 -34.32 89.90 10.77
C LEU A 199 -35.81 90.27 10.77
N GLN A 200 -36.71 89.29 10.72
CA GLN A 200 -38.16 89.51 10.77
C GLN A 200 -38.57 90.22 12.06
N MET A 201 -38.06 89.77 13.21
CA MET A 201 -38.31 90.42 14.50
C MET A 201 -37.81 91.87 14.50
N MET A 202 -36.61 92.14 14.00
CA MET A 202 -36.08 93.50 13.91
C MET A 202 -36.94 94.41 13.02
N VAL A 203 -37.44 93.88 11.89
CA VAL A 203 -38.37 94.60 11.02
C VAL A 203 -39.66 94.92 11.79
N ILE A 204 -40.25 93.93 12.46
CA ILE A 204 -41.46 94.11 13.27
C ILE A 204 -41.25 95.19 14.35
N ASP A 205 -40.17 95.09 15.12
CA ASP A 205 -39.83 96.04 16.20
C ASP A 205 -39.60 97.47 15.69
N SER A 206 -39.04 97.61 14.49
CA SER A 206 -38.75 98.92 13.89
C SER A 206 -40.00 99.65 13.35
N TYR A 207 -41.04 98.92 12.92
CA TYR A 207 -42.19 99.50 12.23
C TYR A 207 -43.53 99.35 12.98
N ILE A 208 -43.63 98.44 13.95
CA ILE A 208 -44.88 98.16 14.68
C ILE A 208 -44.66 98.42 16.17
N PRO A 209 -45.33 99.42 16.77
CA PRO A 209 -45.30 99.63 18.22
C PRO A 209 -45.79 98.41 19.00
N THR A 210 -45.15 98.12 20.14
CA THR A 210 -45.40 96.93 20.98
C THR A 210 -46.87 96.71 21.33
N MET A 211 -47.61 97.78 21.66
CA MET A 211 -49.05 97.68 21.96
C MET A 211 -49.89 97.09 20.82
N TYR A 212 -49.50 97.36 19.56
CA TYR A 212 -50.19 96.77 18.40
C TYR A 212 -49.72 95.34 18.12
N GLN A 213 -48.47 95.01 18.43
CA GLN A 213 -47.97 93.63 18.34
C GLN A 213 -48.76 92.72 19.29
N ASP A 214 -48.90 93.10 20.56
CA ASP A 214 -49.67 92.36 21.57
C ASP A 214 -51.14 92.19 21.13
N MET A 215 -51.74 93.23 20.54
CA MET A 215 -53.11 93.16 20.01
C MET A 215 -53.23 92.15 18.87
N ILE A 216 -52.26 92.10 17.96
CA ILE A 216 -52.24 91.16 16.84
C ILE A 216 -52.06 89.74 17.34
N GLU A 217 -51.11 89.49 18.24
CA GLU A 217 -50.82 88.16 18.79
C GLU A 217 -52.04 87.54 19.50
N ASN A 218 -52.77 88.34 20.29
CA ASN A 218 -53.98 87.87 20.97
C ASN A 218 -55.16 87.52 20.04
N HIS A 219 -55.15 88.03 18.81
CA HIS A 219 -56.26 87.90 17.87
C HIS A 219 -55.94 87.05 16.64
N VAL A 220 -54.70 86.57 16.50
CA VAL A 220 -54.29 85.65 15.44
C VAL A 220 -54.50 84.20 15.88
N HIS A 221 -54.79 83.31 14.91
CA HIS A 221 -54.83 81.87 15.13
C HIS A 221 -54.36 81.15 13.87
N TRP A 222 -53.79 79.97 14.05
CA TRP A 222 -53.39 79.11 12.94
C TRP A 222 -54.60 78.33 12.43
N ASN A 223 -54.81 78.33 11.12
CA ASN A 223 -55.83 77.52 10.47
C ASN A 223 -55.17 76.32 9.77
N GLU A 224 -55.31 75.14 10.36
CA GLU A 224 -54.71 73.88 9.85
C GLU A 224 -55.24 73.46 8.48
N ASP A 225 -56.49 73.80 8.14
CA ASP A 225 -57.12 73.36 6.88
C ASP A 225 -56.58 74.12 5.67
N ILE A 226 -56.13 75.36 5.88
CA ILE A 226 -55.60 76.25 4.82
C ILE A 226 -54.07 76.37 4.93
N GLY A 227 -53.50 76.11 6.10
CA GLY A 227 -52.06 76.24 6.35
C GLY A 227 -51.59 77.69 6.44
N GLU A 228 -52.43 78.59 6.95
CA GLU A 228 -52.14 80.02 7.05
C GLU A 228 -52.57 80.61 8.40
N TRP A 229 -51.87 81.67 8.84
CA TRP A 229 -52.27 82.48 9.99
C TRP A 229 -53.46 83.37 9.65
N GLN A 230 -54.53 83.27 10.42
CA GLN A 230 -55.74 84.07 10.26
C GLN A 230 -55.93 85.02 11.44
N LEU A 231 -56.05 86.31 11.13
CA LEU A 231 -56.39 87.33 12.11
C LEU A 231 -57.92 87.46 12.24
N ARG A 232 -58.43 87.53 13.47
CA ARG A 232 -59.86 87.76 13.70
C ARG A 232 -60.27 89.14 13.20
N CYS A 233 -61.46 89.22 12.59
CA CYS A 233 -62.05 90.49 12.14
C CYS A 233 -61.20 91.27 11.12
N VAL A 234 -60.37 90.59 10.31
CA VAL A 234 -59.50 91.18 9.25
C VAL A 234 -60.26 92.12 8.31
N ALA A 235 -61.52 91.84 8.01
CA ALA A 235 -62.37 92.70 7.17
C ALA A 235 -62.55 94.13 7.72
N TYR A 236 -62.40 94.33 9.03
CA TYR A 236 -62.56 95.62 9.71
C TYR A 236 -61.22 96.35 9.95
N THR A 237 -60.12 95.83 9.41
CA THR A 237 -58.81 96.51 9.48
C THR A 237 -58.73 97.65 8.47
N GLY A 238 -57.98 98.71 8.81
CA GLY A 238 -57.94 99.94 8.02
C GLY A 238 -57.50 99.76 6.55
N ASN A 239 -56.68 98.75 6.25
CA ASN A 239 -56.27 98.42 4.88
C ASN A 239 -57.40 97.81 4.05
N ASN A 240 -58.25 96.97 4.67
CA ASN A 240 -59.40 96.33 4.01
C ASN A 240 -60.64 97.23 3.97
N MET A 241 -60.74 98.20 4.88
CA MET A 241 -61.82 99.20 4.88
C MET A 241 -61.59 100.38 3.93
N ARG A 242 -60.34 100.64 3.51
CA ARG A 242 -60.06 101.61 2.44
C ARG A 242 -60.58 101.02 1.12
N LYS A 243 -61.62 101.63 0.56
CA LYS A 243 -62.03 101.37 -0.83
C LYS A 243 -60.79 101.56 -1.71
N GLN A 244 -60.42 100.55 -2.49
CA GLN A 244 -59.39 100.73 -3.52
C GLN A 244 -59.82 101.92 -4.38
N THR A 245 -59.08 103.02 -4.32
CA THR A 245 -59.20 104.07 -5.33
C THR A 245 -58.94 103.38 -6.66
N PRO A 246 -59.89 103.38 -7.61
CA PRO A 246 -59.65 102.75 -8.90
C PRO A 246 -58.40 103.38 -9.49
N GLN A 247 -57.40 102.56 -9.84
CA GLN A 247 -56.26 103.02 -10.61
C GLN A 247 -56.82 103.71 -11.86
N PRO A 248 -56.41 104.96 -12.16
CA PRO A 248 -56.79 105.56 -13.42
C PRO A 248 -56.17 104.72 -14.53
N GLY A 249 -57.01 104.09 -15.34
CA GLY A 249 -56.59 103.21 -16.41
C GLY A 249 -55.57 103.89 -17.32
N LYS A 250 -54.47 103.19 -17.56
CA LYS A 250 -53.61 103.35 -18.73
C LYS A 250 -53.31 101.96 -19.27
#